data_AF-A0A1F9TQU6-F1
#
_entry.id   AF-A0A1F9TQU6-F1
#
_cell.length_a   1.000
_cell.length_b   1.000
_cell.length_c   1.000
_cell.angle_alpha   90.00
_cell.angle_beta   90.00
_cell.angle_gamma   90.00
#
_symmetry.space_group_name_H-M   'P 1'
#
loop_
_entity.id
_entity.type
_entity.pdbx_description
1 polymer ?
#
loop_
_entity_poly.entity_id
_entity_poly.type
_entity_poly.pdbx_seq_one_letter_code
_entity_poly.pdbx_strand_id
1 'polypeptide(L)'
;MKVYLSLGSNLGDRLQNLNAALDLLGSGGCRLLRVSPVYETAPLYYLKQPAFFNLAAACETELSPEGVLALIGRVEGALKRRRLVRNGPRTVDVDILFYDGRIIDRPGLQVPHPRLAEREFVLAPLADIAPGLRHPATGKTVRQLLAALQRGGARRLPATYAEAEDWLSALPPPSASAHYSLGPVKAALARLGAPEKKMGAVVHIAGSTGKTSSACLTAAALSACGWRTGLYTSPHVLRLRERIKLDGRDIGEEDFLACFLRVQSAAAGELSFFETLTAMAFLYFAQRKARFSVVEAGLGGRLDATNAADGAVAGLTSVSLEHADLIGPGLKEIAAHKAGIIKKGAAVVAGALPPEAARIVGRRAAAAGAELFYPGPAPALPALKMAGAFQSVNAAFALKCAELAAAAAGLKFRPGRALKKLAAALPPGRFQRLVIDGRRVVVDGAHNAEGVAALLKEFKEPPVCVAAFMKDKDAAGLASALASASSRLVLTRSLSYRSADPESVRRLLPPAARRAAEVAADPAKALRRALCLAPRGGTVLVAGSLYLAGDILAGLGGRRAFHPREMLVKTAK
;
A
#
# COMPACT_ATOMS: atom_id res chain seq x y z
N MET A 1 -3.20 42.21 -11.71
CA MET A 1 -4.66 41.92 -11.68
C MET A 1 -4.89 40.51 -11.16
N LYS A 2 -6.05 40.23 -10.53
CA LYS A 2 -6.39 38.87 -10.07
C LYS A 2 -7.20 38.11 -11.12
N VAL A 3 -6.85 36.86 -11.37
CA VAL A 3 -7.59 35.97 -12.28
C VAL A 3 -7.90 34.65 -11.59
N TYR A 4 -9.09 34.11 -11.85
CA TYR A 4 -9.51 32.80 -11.37
C TYR A 4 -9.72 31.89 -12.57
N LEU A 5 -9.08 30.73 -12.56
CA LEU A 5 -9.05 29.77 -13.65
C LEU A 5 -9.69 28.45 -13.20
N SER A 6 -10.40 27.78 -14.11
CA SER A 6 -10.80 26.38 -13.98
C SER A 6 -9.90 25.54 -14.87
N LEU A 7 -9.42 24.41 -14.36
CA LEU A 7 -8.64 23.44 -15.13
C LEU A 7 -9.33 22.08 -15.08
N GLY A 8 -9.43 21.40 -16.21
CA GLY A 8 -10.03 20.06 -16.32
C GLY A 8 -9.21 19.10 -17.19
N SER A 9 -9.12 17.83 -16.80
CA SER A 9 -8.44 16.78 -17.58
C SER A 9 -9.16 15.43 -17.48
N ASN A 10 -9.32 14.71 -18.60
CA ASN A 10 -9.94 13.38 -18.61
C ASN A 10 -9.21 12.31 -19.43
N LEU A 11 -7.99 12.58 -19.90
CA LEU A 11 -7.17 11.61 -20.64
C LEU A 11 -5.83 11.36 -19.95
N GLY A 12 -5.39 10.09 -19.96
CA GLY A 12 -4.09 9.69 -19.44
C GLY A 12 -3.94 9.94 -17.94
N ASP A 13 -2.76 10.39 -17.51
CA ASP A 13 -2.50 10.86 -16.14
C ASP A 13 -3.07 12.28 -15.98
N ARG A 14 -4.38 12.34 -15.71
CA ARG A 14 -5.17 13.56 -15.51
C ARG A 14 -4.51 14.52 -14.51
N LEU A 15 -4.01 14.02 -13.37
CA LEU A 15 -3.33 14.85 -12.38
C LEU A 15 -2.02 15.44 -12.93
N GLN A 16 -1.20 14.64 -13.61
CA GLN A 16 0.05 15.14 -14.18
C GLN A 16 -0.20 16.20 -15.26
N ASN A 17 -1.26 16.06 -16.06
CA ASN A 17 -1.67 17.09 -17.01
C ASN A 17 -2.08 18.40 -16.33
N LEU A 18 -2.87 18.33 -15.26
CA LEU A 18 -3.28 19.51 -14.49
C LEU A 18 -2.08 20.22 -13.86
N ASN A 19 -1.16 19.48 -13.24
CA ASN A 19 0.05 20.05 -12.64
C ASN A 19 0.95 20.70 -13.71
N ALA A 20 1.16 20.04 -14.85
CA ALA A 20 1.94 20.61 -15.93
C ALA A 20 1.30 21.89 -16.50
N ALA A 21 -0.04 21.96 -16.54
CA ALA A 21 -0.73 23.17 -16.96
C ALA A 21 -0.56 24.31 -15.94
N LEU A 22 -0.62 24.02 -14.64
CA LEU A 22 -0.33 24.99 -13.59
C LEU A 22 1.11 25.53 -13.68
N ASP A 23 2.09 24.65 -13.91
CA ASP A 23 3.50 25.04 -14.08
C ASP A 23 3.69 25.95 -15.31
N LEU A 24 3.09 25.59 -16.44
CA LEU A 24 3.15 26.39 -17.67
C LEU A 24 2.45 27.74 -17.53
N LEU A 25 1.30 27.79 -16.84
CA LEU A 25 0.62 29.05 -16.50
C LEU A 25 1.49 29.94 -15.60
N GLY A 26 2.10 29.33 -14.56
CA GLY A 26 3.02 29.99 -13.64
C GLY A 26 4.20 30.63 -14.36
N SER A 27 4.90 29.84 -15.17
CA SER A 27 6.04 30.30 -15.98
C SER A 27 5.65 31.30 -17.08
N GLY A 28 4.39 31.30 -17.51
CA GLY A 28 3.86 32.13 -18.58
C GLY A 28 3.33 33.50 -18.17
N GLY A 29 3.47 33.91 -16.90
CA GLY A 29 3.04 35.22 -16.40
C GLY A 29 1.78 35.20 -15.52
N CYS A 30 1.30 34.03 -15.10
CA CYS A 30 0.22 33.89 -14.12
C CYS A 30 0.76 33.32 -12.81
N ARG A 31 1.25 34.17 -11.90
CA ARG A 31 1.76 33.77 -10.58
C ARG A 31 0.65 33.09 -9.77
N LEU A 32 0.81 31.80 -9.48
CA LEU A 32 -0.14 31.02 -8.69
C LEU A 32 -0.19 31.54 -7.24
N LEU A 33 -1.38 31.83 -6.74
CA LEU A 33 -1.61 32.23 -5.35
C LEU A 33 -2.20 31.10 -4.51
N ARG A 34 -3.20 30.40 -5.06
CA ARG A 34 -3.89 29.26 -4.43
C ARG A 34 -4.37 28.29 -5.50
N VAL A 35 -4.37 27.01 -5.14
CA VAL A 35 -4.92 25.92 -5.95
C VAL A 35 -5.87 25.12 -5.07
N SER A 36 -7.05 24.78 -5.58
CA SER A 36 -8.02 23.99 -4.83
C SER A 36 -7.58 22.52 -4.74
N PRO A 37 -8.20 21.72 -3.86
CA PRO A 37 -8.23 20.28 -4.00
C PRO A 37 -8.74 19.86 -5.39
N VAL A 38 -8.43 18.61 -5.77
CA VAL A 38 -8.90 18.02 -7.02
C VAL A 38 -10.29 17.43 -6.81
N TYR A 39 -11.17 17.61 -7.79
CA TYR A 39 -12.50 17.04 -7.83
C TYR A 39 -12.65 16.09 -9.01
N GLU A 40 -13.18 14.90 -8.77
CA GLU A 40 -13.58 13.98 -9.83
C GLU A 40 -15.07 14.15 -10.17
N THR A 41 -15.40 14.33 -11.45
CA THR A 41 -16.79 14.49 -11.91
C THR A 41 -17.07 13.64 -13.15
N ALA A 42 -18.31 13.18 -13.28
CA ALA A 42 -18.78 12.56 -14.52
C ALA A 42 -18.79 13.57 -15.68
N PRO A 43 -18.68 13.11 -16.95
CA PRO A 43 -18.85 13.98 -18.11
C PRO A 43 -20.29 14.51 -18.22
N LEU A 44 -20.48 15.78 -18.57
CA LEU A 44 -21.82 16.40 -18.63
C LEU A 44 -22.51 16.37 -20.00
N TYR A 45 -21.75 16.51 -21.09
CA TYR A 45 -22.34 16.70 -22.43
C TYR A 45 -22.12 15.50 -23.35
N TYR A 46 -20.91 14.92 -23.31
CA TYR A 46 -20.57 13.72 -24.06
C TYR A 46 -20.33 12.60 -23.06
N LEU A 47 -21.33 11.75 -22.84
CA LEU A 47 -21.34 10.83 -21.69
C LEU A 47 -20.39 9.62 -21.86
N LYS A 48 -20.06 9.24 -23.10
CA LYS A 48 -19.15 8.13 -23.41
C LYS A 48 -17.68 8.56 -23.37
N GLN A 49 -17.22 9.05 -22.21
CA GLN A 49 -15.81 9.38 -21.98
C GLN A 49 -15.41 9.18 -20.51
N PRO A 50 -14.10 9.13 -20.18
CA PRO A 50 -13.66 9.04 -18.80
C PRO A 50 -14.09 10.26 -17.97
N ALA A 51 -14.20 10.06 -16.65
CA ALA A 51 -14.44 11.13 -15.69
C ALA A 51 -13.35 12.21 -15.75
N PHE A 52 -13.72 13.44 -15.42
CA PHE A 52 -12.80 14.57 -15.35
C PHE A 52 -12.21 14.71 -13.95
N PHE A 53 -10.91 15.00 -13.89
CA PHE A 53 -10.33 15.69 -12.73
C PHE A 53 -10.40 17.18 -12.99
N ASN A 54 -10.88 17.93 -12.02
CA ASN A 54 -11.06 19.37 -12.09
C ASN A 54 -10.44 20.04 -10.86
N LEU A 55 -9.88 21.24 -11.06
CA LEU A 55 -9.45 22.11 -9.97
C LEU A 55 -9.63 23.58 -10.36
N ALA A 56 -9.58 24.47 -9.37
CA ALA A 56 -9.54 25.91 -9.57
C ALA A 56 -8.19 26.46 -9.13
N ALA A 57 -7.72 27.50 -9.82
CA ALA A 57 -6.52 28.25 -9.47
C ALA A 57 -6.82 29.74 -9.38
N ALA A 58 -6.34 30.37 -8.32
CA ALA A 58 -6.30 31.83 -8.21
C ALA A 58 -4.88 32.29 -8.54
N CYS A 59 -4.75 33.24 -9.46
CA CYS A 59 -3.47 33.75 -9.91
C CYS A 59 -3.43 35.29 -9.89
N GLU A 60 -2.22 35.82 -9.83
CA GLU A 60 -1.92 37.21 -10.15
C GLU A 60 -1.18 37.29 -11.48
N THR A 61 -1.56 38.26 -12.30
CA THR A 61 -0.97 38.44 -13.63
C THR A 61 -0.95 39.92 -14.03
N GLU A 62 0.04 40.28 -14.84
CA GLU A 62 0.15 41.57 -15.53
C GLU A 62 -0.40 41.48 -16.96
N LEU A 63 -0.71 40.27 -17.45
CA LEU A 63 -1.27 40.06 -18.77
C LEU A 63 -2.70 40.60 -18.84
N SER A 64 -3.07 41.20 -19.97
CA SER A 64 -4.47 41.54 -20.27
C SER A 64 -5.34 40.27 -20.32
N PRO A 65 -6.69 40.38 -20.26
CA PRO A 65 -7.58 39.24 -20.44
C PRO A 65 -7.29 38.42 -21.71
N GLU A 66 -7.00 39.09 -22.82
CA GLU A 66 -6.59 38.48 -24.09
C GLU A 66 -5.21 37.83 -24.00
N GLY A 67 -4.28 38.45 -23.27
CA GLY A 67 -2.96 37.87 -22.98
C GLY A 67 -3.05 36.56 -22.18
N VAL A 68 -3.95 36.50 -21.20
CA VAL A 68 -4.24 35.26 -20.44
C VAL A 68 -4.89 34.21 -21.35
N LEU A 69 -5.85 34.58 -22.19
CA LEU A 69 -6.48 33.67 -23.15
C LEU A 69 -5.45 33.09 -24.14
N ALA A 70 -4.56 33.93 -24.65
CA ALA A 70 -3.47 33.50 -25.53
C ALA A 70 -2.48 32.57 -24.82
N LEU A 71 -2.16 32.85 -23.54
CA LEU A 71 -1.34 31.96 -22.72
C LEU A 71 -2.01 30.59 -22.54
N ILE A 72 -3.30 30.56 -22.21
CA ILE A 72 -4.08 29.33 -22.11
C ILE A 72 -3.99 28.51 -23.41
N GLY A 73 -4.17 29.15 -24.57
CA GLY A 73 -4.02 28.48 -25.86
C GLY A 73 -2.65 27.84 -26.06
N ARG A 74 -1.57 28.50 -25.63
CA ARG A 74 -0.20 27.93 -25.66
C ARG A 74 -0.05 26.75 -24.71
N VAL A 75 -0.59 26.84 -23.49
CA VAL A 75 -0.55 25.76 -22.49
C VAL A 75 -1.26 24.51 -23.02
N GLU A 76 -2.48 24.67 -23.53
CA GLU A 76 -3.25 23.57 -24.13
C GLU A 76 -2.55 22.97 -25.36
N GLY A 77 -1.94 23.81 -26.19
CA GLY A 77 -1.15 23.39 -27.35
C GLY A 77 0.07 22.55 -26.95
N ALA A 78 0.82 23.00 -25.94
CA ALA A 78 1.99 22.30 -25.42
C ALA A 78 1.64 20.93 -24.84
N LEU A 79 0.49 20.82 -24.16
CA LEU A 79 -0.02 19.56 -23.60
C LEU A 79 -0.80 18.71 -24.62
N LYS A 80 -0.62 18.99 -25.92
CA LYS A 80 -1.15 18.22 -27.05
C LYS A 80 -2.66 18.00 -26.95
N ARG A 81 -3.44 19.08 -26.85
CA ARG A 81 -4.91 19.02 -26.91
C ARG A 81 -5.38 18.26 -28.16
N ARG A 82 -5.66 16.96 -28.02
CA ARG A 82 -6.23 16.13 -29.09
C ARG A 82 -7.74 16.25 -29.09
N ARG A 83 -8.26 17.26 -29.78
CA ARG A 83 -9.72 17.45 -29.91
C ARG A 83 -10.24 16.61 -31.07
N LEU A 84 -10.60 15.35 -30.79
CA LEU A 84 -11.14 14.44 -31.81
C LEU A 84 -12.61 14.75 -32.15
N VAL A 85 -13.38 15.28 -31.19
CA VAL A 85 -14.81 15.64 -31.33
C VAL A 85 -15.13 16.87 -30.46
N ARG A 86 -16.11 17.69 -30.83
CA ARG A 86 -16.63 18.80 -29.98
C ARG A 86 -17.11 18.23 -28.64
N ASN A 87 -16.68 18.82 -27.51
CA ASN A 87 -16.90 18.33 -26.14
C ASN A 87 -16.34 16.92 -25.84
N GLY A 88 -15.45 16.41 -26.70
CA GLY A 88 -14.80 15.12 -26.53
C GLY A 88 -13.61 15.14 -25.55
N PRO A 89 -12.96 13.97 -25.36
CA PRO A 89 -11.85 13.81 -24.42
C PRO A 89 -10.65 14.70 -24.75
N ARG A 90 -9.97 15.19 -23.71
CA ARG A 90 -8.82 16.10 -23.84
C ARG A 90 -7.82 15.92 -22.70
N THR A 91 -6.55 16.18 -23.01
CA THR A 91 -5.45 16.14 -22.05
C THR A 91 -5.57 17.25 -21.02
N VAL A 92 -5.96 18.46 -21.43
CA VAL A 92 -6.30 19.57 -20.52
C VAL A 92 -7.29 20.53 -21.20
N ASP A 93 -8.05 21.24 -20.38
CA ASP A 93 -8.90 22.37 -20.74
C ASP A 93 -8.76 23.44 -19.66
N VAL A 94 -8.55 24.70 -20.04
CA VAL A 94 -8.44 25.81 -19.09
C VAL A 94 -9.42 26.92 -19.45
N ASP A 95 -10.25 27.33 -18.49
CA ASP A 95 -11.24 28.40 -18.67
C ASP A 95 -10.95 29.56 -17.71
N ILE A 96 -11.11 30.81 -18.20
CA ILE A 96 -11.08 32.01 -17.36
C ILE A 96 -12.45 32.19 -16.70
N LEU A 97 -12.51 32.07 -15.37
CA LEU A 97 -13.76 32.19 -14.61
C LEU A 97 -14.08 33.63 -14.23
N PHE A 98 -13.08 34.36 -13.73
CA PHE A 98 -13.19 35.75 -13.29
C PHE A 98 -11.87 36.47 -13.57
N TYR A 99 -11.94 37.76 -13.91
CA TYR A 99 -10.77 38.60 -14.13
C TYR A 99 -11.02 39.98 -13.49
N ASP A 100 -10.33 40.24 -12.39
CA ASP A 100 -10.25 41.56 -11.72
C ASP A 100 -11.61 42.24 -11.44
N GLY A 101 -12.66 41.43 -11.21
CA GLY A 101 -14.02 41.92 -10.98
C GLY A 101 -14.72 42.51 -12.23
N ARG A 102 -14.12 42.41 -13.42
CA ARG A 102 -14.64 42.98 -14.65
C ARG A 102 -15.71 42.10 -15.29
N ILE A 103 -16.60 42.74 -16.06
CA ILE A 103 -17.49 42.09 -17.02
C ILE A 103 -16.90 42.35 -18.42
N ILE A 104 -16.63 41.28 -19.16
CA ILE A 104 -16.09 41.31 -20.52
C ILE A 104 -17.05 40.49 -21.37
N ASP A 105 -17.59 41.10 -22.43
CA ASP A 105 -18.42 40.41 -23.41
C ASP A 105 -17.96 40.82 -24.81
N ARG A 106 -17.10 39.98 -25.40
CA ARG A 106 -16.55 40.16 -26.75
C ARG A 106 -16.47 38.81 -27.46
N PRO A 107 -16.44 38.78 -28.81
CA PRO A 107 -16.26 37.54 -29.55
C PRO A 107 -15.01 36.77 -29.07
N GLY A 108 -15.21 35.54 -28.61
CA GLY A 108 -14.13 34.66 -28.15
C GLY A 108 -13.70 34.82 -26.68
N LEU A 109 -14.21 35.81 -25.94
CA LEU A 109 -13.89 36.00 -24.51
C LEU A 109 -15.07 36.59 -23.74
N GLN A 110 -15.65 35.78 -22.85
CA GLN A 110 -16.71 36.19 -21.92
C GLN A 110 -16.27 35.93 -20.48
N VAL A 111 -16.28 36.99 -19.65
CA VAL A 111 -15.90 36.95 -18.23
C VAL A 111 -16.92 37.76 -17.43
N PRO A 112 -17.47 37.26 -16.31
CA PRO A 112 -17.29 35.90 -15.78
C PRO A 112 -17.74 34.81 -16.77
N HIS A 113 -17.15 33.61 -16.69
CA HIS A 113 -17.47 32.54 -17.65
C HIS A 113 -19.00 32.30 -17.68
N PRO A 114 -19.66 32.36 -18.85
CA PRO A 114 -21.12 32.51 -18.95
C PRO A 114 -21.90 31.38 -18.27
N ARG A 115 -21.33 30.16 -18.28
CA ARG A 115 -21.96 28.96 -17.71
C ARG A 115 -21.39 28.55 -16.35
N LEU A 116 -20.63 29.40 -15.66
CA LEU A 116 -20.01 29.02 -14.38
C LEU A 116 -21.08 28.67 -13.33
N ALA A 117 -22.21 29.39 -13.35
CA ALA A 117 -23.31 29.19 -12.41
C ALA A 117 -24.06 27.86 -12.58
N GLU A 118 -23.84 27.14 -13.69
CA GLU A 118 -24.47 25.85 -14.01
C GLU A 118 -23.57 24.65 -13.68
N ARG A 119 -22.32 24.89 -13.26
CA ARG A 119 -21.26 23.87 -13.25
C ARG A 119 -20.70 23.62 -11.87
N GLU A 120 -21.16 22.55 -11.21
CA GLU A 120 -20.64 22.14 -9.90
C GLU A 120 -19.13 21.90 -9.93
N PHE A 121 -18.62 21.23 -10.98
CA PHE A 121 -17.18 20.96 -11.15
C PHE A 121 -16.31 22.22 -11.31
N VAL A 122 -16.92 23.40 -11.51
CA VAL A 122 -16.25 24.71 -11.51
C VAL A 122 -16.42 25.39 -10.15
N LEU A 123 -17.66 25.43 -9.65
CA LEU A 123 -17.99 26.17 -8.42
C LEU A 123 -17.49 25.48 -7.15
N ALA A 124 -17.50 24.14 -7.07
CA ALA A 124 -17.04 23.43 -5.88
C ALA A 124 -15.52 23.64 -5.63
N PRO A 125 -14.63 23.44 -6.63
CA PRO A 125 -13.22 23.77 -6.43
C PRO A 125 -12.98 25.26 -6.18
N LEU A 126 -13.71 26.16 -6.85
CA LEU A 126 -13.56 27.60 -6.63
C LEU A 126 -14.00 28.03 -5.21
N ALA A 127 -15.04 27.39 -4.66
CA ALA A 127 -15.52 27.67 -3.31
C ALA A 127 -14.50 27.31 -2.22
N ASP A 128 -13.61 26.33 -2.47
CA ASP A 128 -12.54 25.98 -1.53
C ASP A 128 -11.49 27.10 -1.40
N ILE A 129 -11.21 27.83 -2.49
CA ILE A 129 -10.14 28.85 -2.50
C ILE A 129 -10.65 30.29 -2.39
N ALA A 130 -11.90 30.55 -2.82
CA ALA A 130 -12.48 31.88 -2.92
C ALA A 130 -14.02 31.88 -2.67
N PRO A 131 -14.51 31.40 -1.52
CA PRO A 131 -15.96 31.25 -1.27
C PRO A 131 -16.72 32.58 -1.27
N GLY A 132 -16.05 33.67 -0.89
CA GLY A 132 -16.62 35.02 -0.83
C GLY A 132 -16.50 35.83 -2.11
N LEU A 133 -15.87 35.31 -3.16
CA LEU A 133 -15.76 36.00 -4.46
C LEU A 133 -17.16 36.26 -5.01
N ARG A 134 -17.44 37.52 -5.38
CA ARG A 134 -18.76 37.93 -5.86
C ARG A 134 -18.80 37.97 -7.38
N HIS A 135 -19.90 37.49 -7.94
CA HIS A 135 -20.19 37.64 -9.35
C HIS A 135 -20.55 39.10 -9.65
N PRO A 136 -19.81 39.82 -10.50
CA PRO A 136 -19.99 41.26 -10.70
C PRO A 136 -21.39 41.65 -11.21
N ALA A 137 -22.02 40.80 -12.02
CA ALA A 137 -23.37 41.08 -12.52
C ALA A 137 -24.51 40.76 -11.53
N THR A 138 -24.35 39.76 -10.66
CA THR A 138 -25.47 39.25 -9.82
C THR A 138 -25.28 39.54 -8.33
N GLY A 139 -24.10 39.99 -7.92
CA GLY A 139 -23.72 40.23 -6.51
C GLY A 139 -23.58 38.97 -5.65
N LYS A 140 -24.04 37.80 -6.14
CA LYS A 140 -23.97 36.52 -5.43
C LYS A 140 -22.53 36.07 -5.26
N THR A 141 -22.22 35.53 -4.08
CA THR A 141 -20.91 34.91 -3.79
C THR A 141 -20.80 33.53 -4.45
N VAL A 142 -19.58 33.05 -4.70
CA VAL A 142 -19.31 31.68 -5.17
C VAL A 142 -19.99 30.64 -4.27
N ARG A 143 -19.96 30.82 -2.94
CA ARG A 143 -20.68 29.93 -2.00
C ARG A 143 -22.19 29.92 -2.22
N GLN A 144 -22.80 31.08 -2.44
CA GLN A 144 -24.24 31.19 -2.73
C GLN A 144 -24.59 30.58 -4.09
N LEU A 145 -23.73 30.76 -5.10
CA LEU A 145 -23.91 30.15 -6.42
C LEU A 145 -23.84 28.62 -6.33
N LEU A 146 -22.86 28.07 -5.59
CA LEU A 146 -22.74 26.63 -5.39
C LEU A 146 -23.93 26.05 -4.62
N ALA A 147 -24.41 26.75 -3.59
CA ALA A 147 -25.58 26.33 -2.81
C ALA A 147 -26.88 26.33 -3.63
N ALA A 148 -26.97 27.16 -4.67
CA ALA A 148 -28.12 27.23 -5.56
C ALA A 148 -28.13 26.13 -6.63
N LEU A 149 -27.03 25.39 -6.81
CA LEU A 149 -26.96 24.27 -7.75
C LEU A 149 -27.57 23.00 -7.14
N GLN A 150 -28.27 22.24 -7.98
CA GLN A 150 -28.47 20.82 -7.69
C GLN A 150 -27.11 20.11 -7.74
N ARG A 151 -26.75 19.42 -6.65
CA ARG A 151 -25.48 18.68 -6.58
C ARG A 151 -25.43 17.61 -7.66
N GLY A 152 -24.41 17.69 -8.52
CA GLY A 152 -24.22 16.88 -9.72
C GLY A 152 -23.22 15.72 -9.55
N GLY A 153 -22.84 15.40 -8.32
CA GLY A 153 -21.97 14.26 -8.01
C GLY A 153 -20.47 14.55 -8.08
N ALA A 154 -20.05 15.81 -7.97
CA ALA A 154 -18.63 16.14 -7.85
C ALA A 154 -18.02 15.56 -6.57
N ARG A 155 -17.00 14.70 -6.72
CA ARG A 155 -16.33 14.03 -5.62
C ARG A 155 -15.00 14.72 -5.32
N ARG A 156 -14.91 15.42 -4.19
CA ARG A 156 -13.64 15.98 -3.70
C ARG A 156 -12.66 14.85 -3.37
N LEU A 157 -11.47 14.88 -3.95
CA LEU A 157 -10.38 13.96 -3.63
C LEU A 157 -9.60 14.45 -2.39
N PRO A 158 -8.87 13.55 -1.71
CA PRO A 158 -8.00 13.91 -0.60
C PRO A 158 -7.02 15.03 -0.94
N ALA A 159 -6.91 16.01 -0.04
CA ALA A 159 -5.94 17.12 -0.12
C ALA A 159 -4.77 16.96 0.86
N THR A 160 -4.87 16.01 1.79
CA THR A 160 -3.83 15.71 2.79
C THR A 160 -3.61 14.20 2.90
N TYR A 161 -2.47 13.80 3.49
CA TYR A 161 -2.23 12.38 3.80
C TYR A 161 -3.30 11.78 4.70
N ALA A 162 -3.75 12.51 5.73
CA ALA A 162 -4.79 12.04 6.65
C ALA A 162 -6.09 11.74 5.91
N GLU A 163 -6.53 12.65 5.02
CA GLU A 163 -7.71 12.42 4.18
C GLU A 163 -7.53 11.20 3.23
N ALA A 164 -6.32 10.95 2.74
CA ALA A 164 -6.04 9.79 1.89
C ALA A 164 -6.03 8.47 2.68
N GLU A 165 -5.54 8.49 3.91
CA GLU A 165 -5.60 7.36 4.83
C GLU A 165 -7.06 7.05 5.22
N ASP A 166 -7.87 8.07 5.53
CA ASP A 166 -9.31 7.92 5.81
C ASP A 166 -10.05 7.35 4.60
N TRP A 167 -9.74 7.83 3.40
CA TRP A 167 -10.30 7.29 2.16
C TRP A 167 -10.01 5.80 1.99
N LEU A 168 -8.75 5.41 2.14
CA LEU A 168 -8.33 4.00 2.02
C LEU A 168 -8.95 3.14 3.13
N SER A 169 -9.16 3.70 4.32
CA SER A 169 -9.83 3.05 5.46
C SER A 169 -11.30 2.78 5.21
N ALA A 170 -11.95 3.65 4.44
CA ALA A 170 -13.37 3.53 4.09
C ALA A 170 -13.64 2.53 2.96
N LEU A 171 -12.61 2.06 2.24
CA LEU A 171 -12.79 1.07 1.18
C LEU A 171 -13.39 -0.24 1.72
N PRO A 172 -14.36 -0.84 1.01
CA PRO A 172 -14.92 -2.12 1.41
C PRO A 172 -13.90 -3.26 1.18
N PRO A 173 -14.08 -4.42 1.85
CA PRO A 173 -13.34 -5.63 1.49
C PRO A 173 -13.49 -5.94 0.00
N PRO A 174 -12.39 -6.14 -0.75
CA PRO A 174 -12.47 -6.36 -2.19
C PRO A 174 -13.10 -7.72 -2.52
N SER A 175 -14.00 -7.76 -3.51
CA SER A 175 -14.56 -9.03 -3.97
C SER A 175 -13.53 -9.84 -4.76
N ALA A 176 -13.45 -11.14 -4.48
CA ALA A 176 -12.56 -12.05 -5.20
C ALA A 176 -12.89 -12.13 -6.70
N SER A 177 -14.18 -12.02 -7.07
CA SER A 177 -14.62 -12.04 -8.47
C SER A 177 -14.10 -10.86 -9.30
N ALA A 178 -13.94 -9.68 -8.69
CA ALA A 178 -13.43 -8.50 -9.39
C ALA A 178 -11.90 -8.35 -9.27
N HIS A 179 -11.33 -8.67 -8.11
CA HIS A 179 -9.96 -8.28 -7.76
C HIS A 179 -8.97 -9.43 -7.67
N TYR A 180 -9.39 -10.69 -7.82
CA TYR A 180 -8.45 -11.81 -7.96
C TYR A 180 -7.95 -11.93 -9.41
N SER A 181 -7.34 -10.85 -9.90
CA SER A 181 -6.91 -10.67 -11.29
C SER A 181 -5.78 -9.64 -11.37
N LEU A 182 -4.97 -9.72 -12.44
CA LEU A 182 -3.98 -8.68 -12.76
C LEU A 182 -4.55 -7.55 -13.62
N GLY A 183 -5.78 -7.69 -14.11
CA GLY A 183 -6.39 -6.78 -15.08
C GLY A 183 -6.45 -5.33 -14.61
N PRO A 184 -7.13 -5.03 -13.48
CA PRO A 184 -7.31 -3.66 -13.00
C PRO A 184 -5.98 -2.96 -12.72
N VAL A 185 -5.07 -3.60 -11.96
CA VAL A 185 -3.76 -3.03 -11.64
C VAL A 185 -2.89 -2.81 -12.89
N LYS A 186 -2.85 -3.76 -13.85
CA LYS A 186 -2.09 -3.57 -15.10
C LYS A 186 -2.65 -2.45 -15.96
N ALA A 187 -3.98 -2.30 -16.01
CA ALA A 187 -4.61 -1.20 -16.73
C ALA A 187 -4.25 0.17 -16.10
N ALA A 188 -4.24 0.25 -14.77
CA ALA A 188 -3.81 1.46 -14.07
C ALA A 188 -2.31 1.77 -14.32
N LEU A 189 -1.43 0.78 -14.20
CA LEU A 189 0.00 0.93 -14.47
C LEU A 189 0.30 1.35 -15.91
N ALA A 190 -0.42 0.81 -16.90
CA ALA A 190 -0.29 1.22 -18.29
C ALA A 190 -0.61 2.72 -18.48
N ARG A 191 -1.67 3.22 -17.81
CA ARG A 191 -2.03 4.66 -17.85
C ARG A 191 -1.05 5.54 -17.08
N LEU A 192 -0.35 5.00 -16.08
CA LEU A 192 0.75 5.65 -15.37
C LEU A 192 2.08 5.66 -16.15
N GLY A 193 2.10 5.17 -17.39
CA GLY A 193 3.32 5.13 -18.21
C GLY A 193 4.27 3.98 -17.88
N ALA A 194 3.70 2.85 -17.44
CA ALA A 194 4.36 1.58 -17.14
C ALA A 194 5.50 1.71 -16.10
N PRO A 195 5.23 2.24 -14.88
CA PRO A 195 6.27 2.44 -13.87
C PRO A 195 6.90 1.12 -13.39
N GLU A 196 6.18 -0.01 -13.49
CA GLU A 196 6.69 -1.35 -13.19
C GLU A 196 7.89 -1.76 -14.05
N LYS A 197 8.09 -1.10 -15.21
CA LYS A 197 9.26 -1.31 -16.08
C LYS A 197 10.43 -0.38 -15.77
N LYS A 198 10.26 0.56 -14.84
CA LYS A 198 11.21 1.66 -14.54
C LYS A 198 11.68 1.67 -13.09
N MET A 199 11.48 0.57 -12.37
CA MET A 199 11.79 0.45 -10.94
C MET A 199 13.07 -0.37 -10.65
N GLY A 200 13.98 -0.44 -11.62
CA GLY A 200 15.23 -1.18 -11.51
C GLY A 200 15.05 -2.70 -11.54
N ALA A 201 16.03 -3.45 -11.02
CA ALA A 201 15.92 -4.90 -10.93
C ALA A 201 14.98 -5.30 -9.79
N VAL A 202 13.94 -6.05 -10.13
CA VAL A 202 12.88 -6.43 -9.19
C VAL A 202 13.22 -7.76 -8.51
N VAL A 203 13.16 -7.78 -7.18
CA VAL A 203 13.17 -9.00 -6.37
C VAL A 203 11.76 -9.23 -5.86
N HIS A 204 11.08 -10.24 -6.40
CA HIS A 204 9.71 -10.56 -6.04
C HIS A 204 9.69 -11.74 -5.07
N ILE A 205 9.16 -11.56 -3.86
CA ILE A 205 9.19 -12.55 -2.79
C ILE A 205 7.77 -13.02 -2.46
N ALA A 206 7.55 -14.32 -2.57
CA ALA A 206 6.36 -15.03 -2.12
C ALA A 206 6.73 -16.13 -1.10
N GLY A 207 5.71 -16.67 -0.44
CA GLY A 207 5.89 -17.71 0.58
C GLY A 207 4.77 -17.70 1.60
N SER A 208 4.78 -18.66 2.52
CA SER A 208 3.76 -18.76 3.59
C SER A 208 4.25 -18.01 4.82
N THR A 209 5.46 -18.33 5.27
CA THR A 209 6.12 -17.73 6.43
C THR A 209 7.43 -17.05 6.01
N GLY A 210 7.84 -15.99 6.70
CA GLY A 210 9.13 -15.32 6.50
C GLY A 210 9.20 -14.29 5.36
N LYS A 211 8.14 -14.09 4.58
CA LYS A 211 8.09 -13.13 3.46
C LYS A 211 8.54 -11.72 3.83
N THR A 212 7.83 -11.07 4.76
CA THR A 212 8.10 -9.68 5.17
C THR A 212 9.53 -9.53 5.70
N SER A 213 9.97 -10.43 6.59
CA SER A 213 11.35 -10.44 7.10
C SER A 213 12.37 -10.54 5.97
N SER A 214 12.22 -11.52 5.07
CA SER A 214 13.12 -11.70 3.94
C SER A 214 13.13 -10.50 2.99
N ALA A 215 11.98 -9.87 2.74
CA ALA A 215 11.88 -8.66 1.93
C ALA A 215 12.60 -7.47 2.57
N CYS A 216 12.35 -7.21 3.86
CA CYS A 216 13.04 -6.15 4.59
C CYS A 216 14.57 -6.37 4.64
N LEU A 217 15.01 -7.59 4.92
CA LEU A 217 16.42 -7.96 4.97
C LEU A 217 17.09 -7.84 3.59
N THR A 218 16.40 -8.23 2.51
CA THR A 218 16.93 -8.11 1.14
C THR A 218 17.12 -6.65 0.76
N ALA A 219 16.11 -5.81 1.02
CA ALA A 219 16.19 -4.39 0.74
C ALA A 219 17.30 -3.71 1.55
N ALA A 220 17.44 -4.06 2.84
CA ALA A 220 18.51 -3.55 3.68
C ALA A 220 19.90 -3.97 3.21
N ALA A 221 20.07 -5.21 2.76
CA ALA A 221 21.33 -5.70 2.19
C ALA A 221 21.75 -4.90 0.94
N LEU A 222 20.80 -4.66 0.03
CA LEU A 222 21.03 -3.88 -1.20
C LEU A 222 21.33 -2.40 -0.89
N SER A 223 20.53 -1.76 -0.03
CA SER A 223 20.80 -0.38 0.41
C SER A 223 22.13 -0.24 1.16
N ALA A 224 22.52 -1.23 1.97
CA ALA A 224 23.82 -1.22 2.64
C ALA A 224 25.00 -1.31 1.66
N CYS A 225 24.80 -1.93 0.50
CA CYS A 225 25.79 -1.94 -0.59
C CYS A 225 25.88 -0.60 -1.34
N GLY A 226 25.00 0.36 -1.05
CA GLY A 226 25.03 1.72 -1.61
C GLY A 226 24.06 1.94 -2.76
N TRP A 227 23.10 1.04 -2.97
CA TRP A 227 22.13 1.15 -4.05
C TRP A 227 20.77 1.62 -3.55
N ARG A 228 20.19 2.59 -4.25
CA ARG A 228 18.85 3.07 -3.98
C ARG A 228 17.85 1.93 -4.13
N THR A 229 17.21 1.53 -3.04
CA THR A 229 16.38 0.33 -3.01
C THR A 229 14.98 0.65 -2.49
N GLY A 230 13.97 0.33 -3.30
CA GLY A 230 12.56 0.34 -2.91
C GLY A 230 12.19 -0.96 -2.19
N LEU A 231 11.26 -0.87 -1.24
CA LEU A 231 10.71 -2.01 -0.52
C LEU A 231 9.19 -1.86 -0.40
N TYR A 232 8.45 -2.84 -0.92
CA TYR A 232 7.01 -2.95 -0.77
C TYR A 232 6.64 -4.19 0.05
N THR A 233 5.91 -4.02 1.16
CA THR A 233 5.56 -5.08 2.12
C THR A 233 4.10 -5.06 2.54
N SER A 234 3.61 -6.19 3.06
CA SER A 234 2.25 -6.28 3.61
C SER A 234 2.07 -7.45 4.61
N PRO A 235 1.10 -7.36 5.53
CA PRO A 235 0.40 -6.14 5.93
C PRO A 235 1.31 -5.23 6.79
N HIS A 236 0.86 -4.03 7.11
CA HIS A 236 1.52 -3.19 8.11
C HIS A 236 1.16 -3.62 9.54
N VAL A 237 2.02 -3.27 10.50
CA VAL A 237 1.90 -3.49 11.94
C VAL A 237 1.48 -2.20 12.63
N LEU A 238 2.13 -1.08 12.32
CA LEU A 238 1.93 0.18 13.06
C LEU A 238 1.23 1.23 12.21
N ARG A 239 1.69 1.46 10.98
CA ARG A 239 1.24 2.61 10.16
C ARG A 239 1.22 2.26 8.67
N LEU A 240 0.31 2.87 7.92
CA LEU A 240 0.11 2.60 6.50
C LEU A 240 1.39 2.76 5.65
N ARG A 241 2.14 3.84 5.88
CA ARG A 241 3.34 4.19 5.11
C ARG A 241 4.49 3.20 5.26
N GLU A 242 4.51 2.34 6.28
CA GLU A 242 5.57 1.34 6.44
C GLU A 242 5.58 0.30 5.30
N ARG A 243 4.46 0.16 4.58
CA ARG A 243 4.35 -0.71 3.42
C ARG A 243 5.22 -0.28 2.26
N ILE A 244 5.54 1.02 2.13
CA ILE A 244 6.31 1.57 1.01
C ILE A 244 7.53 2.29 1.58
N LYS A 245 8.72 1.75 1.34
CA LYS A 245 9.97 2.31 1.84
C LYS A 245 10.97 2.56 0.70
N LEU A 246 11.81 3.59 0.88
CA LEU A 246 12.99 3.84 0.05
C LEU A 246 14.21 3.94 0.97
N ASP A 247 15.22 3.10 0.72
CA ASP A 247 16.45 3.04 1.53
C ASP A 247 16.20 2.89 3.04
N GLY A 248 15.18 2.09 3.38
CA GLY A 248 14.77 1.79 4.75
C GLY A 248 13.87 2.84 5.41
N ARG A 249 13.60 3.96 4.74
CA ARG A 249 12.72 5.03 5.24
C ARG A 249 11.32 4.90 4.63
N ASP A 250 10.29 5.07 5.46
CA ASP A 250 8.90 5.11 4.99
C ASP A 250 8.71 6.24 3.98
N ILE A 251 7.81 6.04 3.02
CA ILE A 251 7.37 7.10 2.11
C ILE A 251 6.90 8.34 2.90
N GLY A 252 7.24 9.54 2.42
CA GLY A 252 6.78 10.80 3.01
C GLY A 252 5.28 11.00 2.82
N GLU A 253 4.65 11.84 3.63
CA GLU A 253 3.21 12.13 3.52
C GLU A 253 2.85 12.81 2.19
N GLU A 254 3.69 13.75 1.76
CA GLU A 254 3.56 14.43 0.46
C GLU A 254 3.72 13.46 -0.71
N ASP A 255 4.77 12.64 -0.69
CA ASP A 255 5.03 11.60 -1.70
C ASP A 255 3.87 10.59 -1.75
N PHE A 256 3.32 10.21 -0.59
CA PHE A 256 2.19 9.28 -0.49
C PHE A 256 0.94 9.87 -1.13
N LEU A 257 0.57 11.10 -0.74
CA LEU A 257 -0.60 11.79 -1.30
C LEU A 257 -0.45 11.97 -2.82
N ALA A 258 0.72 12.40 -3.28
CA ALA A 258 1.00 12.56 -4.70
C ALA A 258 0.85 11.24 -5.47
N CYS A 259 1.42 10.14 -4.96
CA CYS A 259 1.25 8.83 -5.58
C CYS A 259 -0.20 8.37 -5.56
N PHE A 260 -0.91 8.57 -4.45
CA PHE A 260 -2.32 8.22 -4.30
C PHE A 260 -3.18 8.92 -5.35
N LEU A 261 -3.08 10.25 -5.46
CA LEU A 261 -3.87 11.04 -6.41
C LEU A 261 -3.55 10.67 -7.87
N ARG A 262 -2.28 10.37 -8.20
CA ARG A 262 -1.91 9.87 -9.54
C ARG A 262 -2.50 8.50 -9.83
N VAL A 263 -2.51 7.60 -8.85
CA VAL A 263 -3.14 6.28 -9.01
C VAL A 263 -4.66 6.41 -9.16
N GLN A 264 -5.33 7.25 -8.37
CA GLN A 264 -6.76 7.54 -8.56
C GLN A 264 -7.04 8.15 -9.94
N SER A 265 -6.14 9.03 -10.42
CA SER A 265 -6.22 9.62 -11.75
C SER A 265 -6.14 8.57 -12.87
N ALA A 266 -5.29 7.56 -12.71
CA ALA A 266 -5.01 6.55 -13.74
C ALA A 266 -5.86 5.27 -13.62
N ALA A 267 -6.55 5.06 -12.50
CA ALA A 267 -7.48 3.97 -12.34
C ALA A 267 -8.65 4.13 -13.34
N ALA A 268 -9.01 3.04 -14.03
CA ALA A 268 -10.24 3.00 -14.83
C ALA A 268 -11.18 1.97 -14.21
N GLY A 269 -11.86 2.41 -13.15
CA GLY A 269 -12.62 1.57 -12.23
C GLY A 269 -12.05 1.63 -10.81
N GLU A 270 -12.73 1.00 -9.87
CA GLU A 270 -12.27 0.93 -8.49
C GLU A 270 -11.13 -0.07 -8.38
N LEU A 271 -9.97 0.39 -7.90
CA LEU A 271 -8.90 -0.49 -7.43
C LEU A 271 -9.18 -0.86 -5.98
N SER A 272 -8.86 -2.11 -5.62
CA SER A 272 -8.84 -2.51 -4.20
C SER A 272 -7.77 -1.73 -3.43
N PHE A 273 -7.85 -1.79 -2.10
CA PHE A 273 -6.83 -1.24 -1.20
C PHE A 273 -5.42 -1.73 -1.58
N PHE A 274 -5.27 -3.04 -1.80
CA PHE A 274 -3.97 -3.65 -2.10
C PHE A 274 -3.47 -3.31 -3.51
N GLU A 275 -4.34 -3.27 -4.52
CA GLU A 275 -3.97 -2.84 -5.87
C GLU A 275 -3.56 -1.36 -5.90
N THR A 276 -4.26 -0.50 -5.16
CA THR A 276 -3.95 0.92 -5.04
C THR A 276 -2.54 1.11 -4.48
N LEU A 277 -2.22 0.49 -3.33
CA LEU A 277 -0.89 0.60 -2.74
C LEU A 277 0.21 -0.04 -3.59
N THR A 278 -0.10 -1.11 -4.32
CA THR A 278 0.86 -1.74 -5.25
C THR A 278 1.21 -0.77 -6.38
N ALA A 279 0.21 -0.15 -7.00
CA ALA A 279 0.43 0.84 -8.05
C ALA A 279 1.18 2.07 -7.51
N MET A 280 0.87 2.52 -6.28
CA MET A 280 1.60 3.61 -5.62
C MET A 280 3.06 3.25 -5.38
N ALA A 281 3.36 2.04 -4.89
CA ALA A 281 4.73 1.61 -4.65
C ALA A 281 5.56 1.57 -5.94
N PHE A 282 5.01 1.02 -7.03
CA PHE A 282 5.69 0.96 -8.32
C PHE A 282 5.93 2.35 -8.90
N LEU A 283 4.91 3.22 -8.82
CA LEU A 283 5.04 4.62 -9.24
C LEU A 283 6.13 5.34 -8.45
N TYR A 284 6.14 5.18 -7.13
CA TYR A 284 7.12 5.78 -6.24
C TYR A 284 8.54 5.32 -6.57
N PHE A 285 8.76 4.02 -6.70
CA PHE A 285 10.09 3.47 -7.01
C PHE A 285 10.60 3.92 -8.39
N ALA A 286 9.71 4.01 -9.38
CA ALA A 286 10.05 4.53 -10.70
C ALA A 286 10.42 6.03 -10.66
N GLN A 287 9.61 6.87 -10.00
CA GLN A 287 9.88 8.31 -9.87
C GLN A 287 11.19 8.58 -9.11
N ARG A 288 11.46 7.80 -8.06
CA ARG A 288 12.68 7.92 -7.26
C ARG A 288 13.88 7.22 -7.90
N LYS A 289 13.73 6.62 -9.09
CA LYS A 289 14.78 5.94 -9.84
C LYS A 289 15.48 4.86 -9.01
N ALA A 290 14.70 4.01 -8.35
CA ALA A 290 15.23 2.89 -7.59
C ALA A 290 16.09 1.99 -8.50
N ARG A 291 17.26 1.58 -8.00
CA ARG A 291 18.13 0.62 -8.70
C ARG A 291 17.62 -0.81 -8.50
N PHE A 292 17.06 -1.07 -7.33
CA PHE A 292 16.41 -2.32 -6.98
C PHE A 292 15.05 -2.06 -6.36
N SER A 293 14.10 -2.94 -6.62
CA SER A 293 12.79 -2.91 -5.95
C SER A 293 12.49 -4.29 -5.37
N VAL A 294 12.41 -4.38 -4.06
CA VAL A 294 12.04 -5.61 -3.35
C VAL A 294 10.54 -5.56 -3.08
N VAL A 295 9.81 -6.55 -3.58
CA VAL A 295 8.35 -6.56 -3.60
C VAL A 295 7.87 -7.85 -2.96
N GLU A 296 7.13 -7.75 -1.86
CA GLU A 296 6.47 -8.88 -1.21
C GLU A 296 5.08 -9.11 -1.82
N ALA A 297 4.79 -10.35 -2.22
CA ALA A 297 3.44 -10.75 -2.61
C ALA A 297 2.49 -10.78 -1.40
N GLY A 298 1.30 -10.19 -1.55
CA GLY A 298 0.29 -10.15 -0.49
C GLY A 298 -0.40 -11.49 -0.28
N LEU A 299 -0.94 -12.06 -1.35
CA LEU A 299 -1.63 -13.35 -1.36
C LEU A 299 -1.14 -14.25 -2.49
N GLY A 300 -0.52 -15.36 -2.13
CA GLY A 300 -0.12 -16.36 -3.11
C GLY A 300 1.02 -15.89 -4.01
N GLY A 301 0.72 -15.50 -5.26
CA GLY A 301 1.74 -15.08 -6.23
C GLY A 301 1.19 -14.82 -7.63
N ARG A 302 0.65 -15.84 -8.31
CA ARG A 302 0.26 -15.79 -9.74
C ARG A 302 -0.68 -14.63 -10.07
N LEU A 303 -1.72 -14.45 -9.26
CA LEU A 303 -2.76 -13.42 -9.45
C LEU A 303 -2.66 -12.27 -8.43
N ASP A 304 -1.56 -12.21 -7.69
CA ASP A 304 -1.31 -11.11 -6.76
C ASP A 304 -0.98 -9.83 -7.53
N ALA A 305 -1.49 -8.68 -7.10
CA ALA A 305 -1.28 -7.41 -7.78
C ALA A 305 0.21 -7.09 -8.04
N THR A 306 1.10 -7.54 -7.15
CA THR A 306 2.54 -7.36 -7.29
C THR A 306 3.16 -8.11 -8.46
N ASN A 307 2.50 -9.17 -8.95
CA ASN A 307 2.94 -9.93 -10.12
C ASN A 307 2.68 -9.22 -11.46
N ALA A 308 2.17 -7.99 -11.42
CA ALA A 308 2.23 -7.06 -12.54
C ALA A 308 3.67 -6.67 -12.89
N ALA A 309 4.60 -6.73 -11.93
CA ALA A 309 6.03 -6.60 -12.17
C ALA A 309 6.65 -7.88 -12.71
N ASP A 310 7.72 -7.74 -13.50
CA ASP A 310 8.56 -8.87 -13.90
C ASP A 310 9.81 -8.93 -13.02
N GLY A 311 9.84 -9.90 -12.11
CA GLY A 311 10.97 -10.15 -11.20
C GLY A 311 12.21 -10.67 -11.94
N ALA A 312 13.34 -9.99 -11.78
CA ALA A 312 14.66 -10.53 -12.13
C ALA A 312 15.07 -11.65 -11.16
N VAL A 313 14.60 -11.57 -9.92
CA VAL A 313 14.75 -12.62 -8.90
C VAL A 313 13.37 -12.96 -8.34
N ALA A 314 13.03 -14.24 -8.29
CA ALA A 314 11.83 -14.79 -7.66
C ALA A 314 12.21 -15.57 -6.40
N GLY A 315 11.83 -15.07 -5.23
CA GLY A 315 12.11 -15.70 -3.94
C GLY A 315 10.88 -16.42 -3.37
N LEU A 316 11.03 -17.70 -3.00
CA LEU A 316 10.01 -18.54 -2.39
C LEU A 316 10.47 -18.95 -0.98
N THR A 317 10.01 -18.27 0.08
CA THR A 317 10.53 -18.47 1.45
C THR A 317 10.15 -19.83 2.05
N SER A 318 8.84 -20.14 2.07
CA SER A 318 8.28 -21.41 2.54
C SER A 318 6.93 -21.70 1.88
N VAL A 319 6.49 -22.96 1.91
CA VAL A 319 5.15 -23.37 1.43
C VAL A 319 4.49 -24.25 2.48
N SER A 320 3.34 -23.80 2.99
CA SER A 320 2.47 -24.53 3.91
C SER A 320 1.01 -24.35 3.50
N LEU A 321 0.11 -25.14 4.10
CA LEU A 321 -1.32 -24.97 3.88
C LEU A 321 -1.79 -23.60 4.40
N GLU A 322 -2.37 -22.79 3.52
CA GLU A 322 -2.96 -21.50 3.83
C GLU A 322 -3.90 -21.06 2.69
N HIS A 323 -4.90 -20.24 3.02
CA HIS A 323 -5.79 -19.62 2.02
C HIS A 323 -6.48 -20.65 1.09
N ALA A 324 -6.86 -21.79 1.65
CA ALA A 324 -7.49 -22.90 0.92
C ALA A 324 -8.72 -22.46 0.12
N ASP A 325 -9.49 -21.51 0.66
CA ASP A 325 -10.66 -20.97 0.00
C ASP A 325 -10.35 -20.25 -1.31
N LEU A 326 -9.23 -19.56 -1.43
CA LEU A 326 -8.90 -18.74 -2.61
C LEU A 326 -7.98 -19.45 -3.59
N ILE A 327 -7.00 -20.21 -3.08
CA ILE A 327 -5.96 -20.83 -3.92
C ILE A 327 -6.28 -22.30 -4.22
N GLY A 328 -6.81 -23.03 -3.24
CA GLY A 328 -7.06 -24.46 -3.32
C GLY A 328 -6.59 -25.19 -2.05
N PRO A 329 -7.13 -26.38 -1.77
CA PRO A 329 -6.97 -27.04 -0.48
C PRO A 329 -5.60 -27.73 -0.29
N GLY A 330 -4.83 -27.92 -1.36
CA GLY A 330 -3.62 -28.72 -1.34
C GLY A 330 -2.33 -27.91 -1.43
N LEU A 331 -1.25 -28.53 -0.95
CA LEU A 331 0.09 -27.98 -1.02
C LEU A 331 0.53 -27.76 -2.48
N LYS A 332 0.07 -28.62 -3.40
CA LYS A 332 0.34 -28.54 -4.83
C LYS A 332 -0.19 -27.25 -5.45
N GLU A 333 -1.46 -26.93 -5.21
CA GLU A 333 -2.11 -25.72 -5.72
C GLU A 333 -1.43 -24.47 -5.16
N ILE A 334 -1.12 -24.48 -3.87
CA ILE A 334 -0.44 -23.37 -3.18
C ILE A 334 0.97 -23.16 -3.74
N ALA A 335 1.75 -24.23 -3.90
CA ALA A 335 3.09 -24.16 -4.48
C ALA A 335 3.04 -23.63 -5.92
N ALA A 336 2.13 -24.13 -6.76
CA ALA A 336 1.98 -23.68 -8.14
C ALA A 336 1.57 -22.21 -8.23
N HIS A 337 0.67 -21.77 -7.34
CA HIS A 337 0.23 -20.38 -7.29
C HIS A 337 1.35 -19.43 -6.87
N LYS A 338 2.15 -19.79 -5.85
CA LYS A 338 3.33 -19.02 -5.42
C LYS A 338 4.42 -19.00 -6.50
N ALA A 339 4.69 -20.14 -7.13
CA ALA A 339 5.65 -20.24 -8.24
C ALA A 339 5.24 -19.44 -9.49
N GLY A 340 3.99 -18.94 -9.55
CA GLY A 340 3.51 -18.04 -10.60
C GLY A 340 4.23 -16.70 -10.69
N ILE A 341 5.04 -16.33 -9.69
CA ILE A 341 5.92 -15.15 -9.76
C ILE A 341 7.19 -15.39 -10.60
N ILE A 342 7.53 -16.65 -10.91
CA ILE A 342 8.72 -17.00 -11.68
C ILE A 342 8.50 -16.58 -13.15
N LYS A 343 9.35 -15.66 -13.60
CA LYS A 343 9.37 -15.09 -14.95
C LYS A 343 10.47 -15.74 -15.80
N LYS A 344 10.39 -15.53 -17.12
CA LYS A 344 11.35 -16.08 -18.07
C LYS A 344 12.76 -15.54 -17.79
N GLY A 345 13.74 -16.43 -17.66
CA GLY A 345 15.15 -16.07 -17.42
C GLY A 345 15.45 -15.45 -16.05
N ALA A 346 14.51 -15.50 -15.09
CA ALA A 346 14.75 -15.02 -13.74
C ALA A 346 15.66 -15.98 -12.95
N ALA A 347 16.32 -15.46 -11.91
CA ALA A 347 16.92 -16.32 -10.88
C ALA A 347 15.85 -16.68 -9.84
N VAL A 348 15.80 -17.93 -9.39
CA VAL A 348 14.84 -18.40 -8.39
C VAL A 348 15.59 -18.75 -7.10
N VAL A 349 15.15 -18.24 -5.96
CA VAL A 349 15.67 -18.63 -4.64
C VAL A 349 14.59 -19.39 -3.89
N ALA A 350 14.83 -20.67 -3.61
CA ALA A 350 13.94 -21.49 -2.81
C ALA A 350 14.47 -21.65 -1.38
N GLY A 351 13.68 -21.27 -0.37
CA GLY A 351 13.96 -21.59 1.02
C GLY A 351 13.71 -23.06 1.35
N ALA A 352 13.40 -23.36 2.61
CA ALA A 352 13.06 -24.71 3.02
C ALA A 352 11.64 -25.07 2.55
N LEU A 353 11.55 -25.74 1.40
CA LEU A 353 10.28 -26.16 0.81
C LEU A 353 10.03 -27.66 1.08
N PRO A 354 8.78 -28.08 1.36
CA PRO A 354 8.44 -29.50 1.36
C PRO A 354 8.78 -30.14 0.00
N PRO A 355 9.14 -31.44 -0.05
CA PRO A 355 9.61 -32.08 -1.28
C PRO A 355 8.64 -31.95 -2.47
N GLU A 356 7.34 -32.00 -2.22
CA GLU A 356 6.33 -31.80 -3.27
C GLU A 356 6.34 -30.37 -3.82
N ALA A 357 6.37 -29.36 -2.94
CA ALA A 357 6.45 -27.96 -3.34
C ALA A 357 7.76 -27.65 -4.07
N ALA A 358 8.89 -28.21 -3.61
CA ALA A 358 10.19 -28.08 -4.26
C ALA A 358 10.15 -28.62 -5.71
N ARG A 359 9.53 -29.78 -5.94
CA ARG A 359 9.34 -30.35 -7.28
C ARG A 359 8.53 -29.42 -8.20
N ILE A 360 7.48 -28.79 -7.68
CA ILE A 360 6.62 -27.87 -8.45
C ILE A 360 7.39 -26.59 -8.82
N VAL A 361 8.11 -26.02 -7.86
CA VAL A 361 8.96 -24.84 -8.08
C VAL A 361 10.05 -25.16 -9.10
N GLY A 362 10.73 -26.31 -8.99
CA GLY A 362 11.75 -26.75 -9.94
C GLY A 362 11.20 -26.92 -11.37
N ARG A 363 10.05 -27.56 -11.53
CA ARG A 363 9.38 -27.68 -12.85
C ARG A 363 9.03 -26.33 -13.44
N ARG A 364 8.52 -25.41 -12.63
CA ARG A 364 8.17 -24.05 -13.07
C ARG A 364 9.43 -23.26 -13.47
N ALA A 365 10.51 -23.38 -12.71
CA ALA A 365 11.79 -22.76 -13.02
C ALA A 365 12.33 -23.27 -14.37
N ALA A 366 12.38 -24.59 -14.56
CA ALA A 366 12.79 -25.21 -15.83
C ALA A 366 11.93 -24.74 -17.01
N ALA A 367 10.59 -24.73 -16.87
CA ALA A 367 9.69 -24.26 -17.92
C ALA A 367 9.86 -22.77 -18.27
N ALA A 368 10.36 -21.96 -17.34
CA ALA A 368 10.66 -20.55 -17.56
C ALA A 368 12.10 -20.31 -18.04
N GLY A 369 12.94 -21.34 -18.17
CA GLY A 369 14.38 -21.17 -18.39
C GLY A 369 15.04 -20.36 -17.26
N ALA A 370 14.55 -20.54 -16.04
CA ALA A 370 14.99 -19.83 -14.84
C ALA A 370 15.90 -20.75 -14.01
N GLU A 371 16.99 -20.21 -13.47
CA GLU A 371 17.96 -20.97 -12.69
C GLU A 371 17.56 -21.01 -11.21
N LEU A 372 17.63 -22.20 -10.60
CA LEU A 372 17.20 -22.43 -9.22
C LEU A 372 18.40 -22.45 -8.27
N PHE A 373 18.33 -21.59 -7.24
CA PHE A 373 19.33 -21.44 -6.19
C PHE A 373 18.72 -21.71 -4.82
N TYR A 374 19.59 -22.10 -3.89
CA TYR A 374 19.26 -22.26 -2.48
C TYR A 374 20.09 -21.27 -1.63
N PRO A 375 19.55 -20.82 -0.48
CA PRO A 375 20.30 -20.03 0.48
C PRO A 375 21.57 -20.74 0.94
N GLY A 376 22.64 -19.96 1.14
CA GLY A 376 23.84 -20.43 1.82
C GLY A 376 23.65 -20.57 3.34
N PRO A 377 24.74 -20.80 4.09
CA PRO A 377 24.67 -20.88 5.55
C PRO A 377 24.16 -19.57 6.16
N ALA A 378 23.45 -19.70 7.29
CA ALA A 378 22.97 -18.56 8.07
C ALA A 378 24.15 -17.66 8.52
N PRO A 379 24.03 -16.32 8.37
CA PRO A 379 25.09 -15.44 8.81
C PRO A 379 25.21 -15.48 10.35
N ALA A 380 26.44 -15.52 10.85
CA ALA A 380 26.73 -15.52 12.28
C ALA A 380 26.54 -14.11 12.89
N LEU A 381 25.29 -13.67 13.01
CA LEU A 381 24.91 -12.37 13.59
C LEU A 381 24.14 -12.58 14.90
N PRO A 382 24.76 -12.31 16.07
CA PRO A 382 24.12 -12.52 17.37
C PRO A 382 22.76 -11.82 17.51
N ALA A 383 22.64 -10.60 17.01
CA ALA A 383 21.39 -9.83 17.06
C ALA A 383 20.24 -10.50 16.30
N LEU A 384 20.51 -11.15 15.17
CA LEU A 384 19.49 -11.91 14.44
C LEU A 384 19.11 -13.19 15.18
N LYS A 385 20.08 -13.88 15.77
CA LYS A 385 19.82 -15.06 16.60
C LYS A 385 18.98 -14.72 17.83
N MET A 386 19.23 -13.56 18.45
CA MET A 386 18.40 -13.04 19.55
C MET A 386 16.98 -12.68 19.10
N ALA A 387 16.78 -12.38 17.82
CA ALA A 387 15.47 -12.17 17.21
C ALA A 387 14.81 -13.49 16.72
N GLY A 388 15.32 -14.65 17.14
CA GLY A 388 14.84 -15.98 16.76
C GLY A 388 15.71 -16.64 15.68
N ALA A 389 15.95 -17.95 15.80
CA ALA A 389 16.81 -18.69 14.88
C ALA A 389 16.29 -18.63 13.44
N PHE A 390 14.96 -18.61 13.25
CA PHE A 390 14.33 -18.47 11.95
C PHE A 390 14.65 -17.13 11.24
N GLN A 391 15.00 -16.06 11.97
CA GLN A 391 15.45 -14.82 11.33
C GLN A 391 16.84 -14.96 10.72
N SER A 392 17.68 -15.85 11.26
CA SER A 392 18.98 -16.14 10.66
C SER A 392 18.83 -16.91 9.33
N VAL A 393 17.81 -17.78 9.24
CA VAL A 393 17.42 -18.45 7.98
C VAL A 393 16.88 -17.44 6.96
N ASN A 394 15.97 -16.54 7.39
CA ASN A 394 15.46 -15.46 6.53
C ASN A 394 16.60 -14.55 6.03
N ALA A 395 17.63 -14.31 6.84
CA ALA A 395 18.79 -13.52 6.45
C ALA A 395 19.67 -14.21 5.39
N ALA A 396 19.92 -15.52 5.51
CA ALA A 396 20.60 -16.27 4.44
C ALA A 396 19.83 -16.20 3.11
N PHE A 397 18.52 -16.41 3.18
CA PHE A 397 17.64 -16.29 2.02
C PHE A 397 17.70 -14.89 1.39
N ALA A 398 17.61 -13.85 2.22
CA ALA A 398 17.64 -12.47 1.78
C ALA A 398 18.99 -12.07 1.16
N LEU A 399 20.11 -12.52 1.75
CA LEU A 399 21.44 -12.30 1.19
C LEU A 399 21.59 -12.95 -0.18
N LYS A 400 21.06 -14.17 -0.38
CA LYS A 400 21.08 -14.83 -1.68
C LYS A 400 20.23 -14.09 -2.71
N CYS A 401 19.04 -13.61 -2.33
CA CYS A 401 18.21 -12.77 -3.20
C CYS A 401 18.93 -11.48 -3.60
N ALA A 402 19.57 -10.79 -2.65
CA ALA A 402 20.31 -9.56 -2.90
C ALA A 402 21.54 -9.77 -3.80
N GLU A 403 22.27 -10.87 -3.59
CA GLU A 403 23.40 -11.27 -4.43
C GLU A 403 22.98 -11.46 -5.88
N LEU A 404 21.92 -12.26 -6.12
CA LEU A 404 21.42 -12.55 -7.46
C LEU A 404 20.81 -11.31 -8.12
N ALA A 405 20.16 -10.43 -7.36
CA ALA A 405 19.66 -9.17 -7.88
C ALA A 405 20.81 -8.28 -8.38
N ALA A 406 21.88 -8.17 -7.58
CA ALA A 406 23.06 -7.43 -7.98
C ALA A 406 23.71 -8.03 -9.24
N ALA A 407 23.84 -9.36 -9.31
CA ALA A 407 24.36 -10.06 -10.48
C ALA A 407 23.51 -9.81 -11.74
N ALA A 408 22.17 -9.93 -11.64
CA ALA A 408 21.24 -9.64 -12.74
C ALA A 408 21.32 -8.18 -13.22
N ALA A 409 21.75 -7.26 -12.35
CA ALA A 409 21.98 -5.86 -12.67
C ALA A 409 23.43 -5.55 -13.11
N GLY A 410 24.30 -6.56 -13.29
CA GLY A 410 25.70 -6.39 -13.65
C GLY A 410 26.55 -5.72 -12.55
N LEU A 411 26.16 -5.86 -11.29
CA LEU A 411 26.77 -5.20 -10.13
C LEU A 411 27.42 -6.21 -9.19
N LYS A 412 28.55 -5.83 -8.60
CA LYS A 412 29.27 -6.66 -7.61
C LYS A 412 28.65 -6.53 -6.21
N PHE A 413 28.06 -7.61 -5.70
CA PHE A 413 27.54 -7.69 -4.34
C PHE A 413 28.67 -7.59 -3.29
N ARG A 414 28.38 -6.93 -2.15
CA ARG A 414 29.35 -6.69 -1.07
C ARG A 414 28.83 -7.25 0.27
N PRO A 415 28.99 -8.57 0.54
CA PRO A 415 28.43 -9.23 1.72
C PRO A 415 28.78 -8.53 3.05
N GLY A 416 30.04 -8.12 3.23
CA GLY A 416 30.48 -7.43 4.44
C GLY A 416 29.78 -6.08 4.69
N ARG A 417 29.29 -5.40 3.65
CA ARG A 417 28.44 -4.20 3.81
C ARG A 417 27.00 -4.61 4.13
N ALA A 418 26.46 -5.59 3.40
CA ALA A 418 25.10 -6.09 3.57
C ALA A 418 24.79 -6.48 5.02
N LEU A 419 25.70 -7.22 5.66
CA LEU A 419 25.54 -7.72 7.03
C LEU A 419 25.32 -6.61 8.08
N LYS A 420 25.86 -5.41 7.86
CA LYS A 420 25.83 -4.31 8.85
C LYS A 420 24.44 -3.77 9.15
N LYS A 421 23.47 -3.94 8.25
CA LYS A 421 22.11 -3.38 8.39
C LYS A 421 21.02 -4.42 8.65
N LEU A 422 21.33 -5.72 8.61
CA LEU A 422 20.32 -6.77 8.65
C LEU A 422 19.50 -6.76 9.95
N ALA A 423 20.16 -6.75 11.11
CA ALA A 423 19.46 -6.83 12.39
C ALA A 423 18.48 -5.66 12.62
N ALA A 424 18.88 -4.44 12.23
CA ALA A 424 18.06 -3.24 12.37
C ALA A 424 16.91 -3.18 11.35
N ALA A 425 16.91 -4.04 10.33
CA ALA A 425 15.91 -4.07 9.28
C ALA A 425 14.75 -5.03 9.55
N LEU A 426 14.76 -5.76 10.67
CA LEU A 426 13.63 -6.61 11.03
C LEU A 426 12.36 -5.77 11.24
N PRO A 427 11.23 -6.15 10.62
CA PRO A 427 10.00 -5.38 10.77
C PRO A 427 9.41 -5.55 12.19
N PRO A 428 8.59 -4.59 12.66
CA PRO A 428 7.92 -4.69 13.95
C PRO A 428 7.12 -5.99 14.09
N GLY A 429 6.96 -6.49 15.32
CA GLY A 429 6.19 -7.70 15.58
C GLY A 429 6.78 -8.99 15.00
N ARG A 430 8.10 -9.04 14.77
CA ARG A 430 8.85 -10.25 14.41
C ARG A 430 9.81 -10.60 15.53
N PHE A 431 9.34 -11.44 16.46
CA PHE A 431 10.01 -11.83 17.68
C PHE A 431 10.60 -10.63 18.44
N GLN A 432 9.83 -9.53 18.47
CA GLN A 432 10.27 -8.26 19.02
C GLN A 432 10.27 -8.35 20.54
N ARG A 433 11.45 -8.17 21.14
CA ARG A 433 11.65 -8.26 22.59
C ARG A 433 11.53 -6.90 23.24
N LEU A 434 10.76 -6.84 24.33
CA LEU A 434 10.54 -5.68 25.17
C LEU A 434 10.70 -6.09 26.65
N VAL A 435 10.86 -5.10 27.53
CA VAL A 435 10.80 -5.30 28.97
C VAL A 435 9.72 -4.39 29.54
N ILE A 436 8.74 -4.96 30.23
CA ILE A 436 7.61 -4.24 30.83
C ILE A 436 7.43 -4.75 32.26
N ASP A 437 7.43 -3.85 33.25
CA ASP A 437 7.26 -4.17 34.67
C ASP A 437 8.17 -5.33 35.17
N GLY A 438 9.43 -5.32 34.72
CA GLY A 438 10.41 -6.35 35.06
C GLY A 438 10.17 -7.73 34.43
N ARG A 439 9.32 -7.83 33.41
CA ARG A 439 9.03 -9.05 32.64
C ARG A 439 9.50 -8.91 31.21
N ARG A 440 9.95 -10.02 30.62
CA ARG A 440 10.28 -10.08 29.19
C ARG A 440 8.98 -10.22 28.42
N VAL A 441 8.75 -9.34 27.45
CA VAL A 441 7.60 -9.43 26.55
C VAL A 441 8.12 -9.69 25.15
N VAL A 442 7.64 -10.76 24.51
CA VAL A 442 7.95 -11.09 23.11
C VAL A 442 6.70 -10.88 22.29
N VAL A 443 6.80 -10.06 21.24
CA VAL A 443 5.68 -9.79 20.31
C VAL A 443 6.01 -10.40 18.96
N ASP A 444 5.20 -11.35 18.50
CA ASP A 444 5.37 -12.01 17.21
C ASP A 444 4.04 -12.19 16.45
N GLY A 445 4.07 -11.96 15.14
CA GLY A 445 2.91 -12.11 14.27
C GLY A 445 2.63 -13.52 13.74
N ALA A 446 3.19 -14.59 14.32
CA ALA A 446 2.92 -15.97 13.95
C ALA A 446 1.42 -16.29 14.01
N HIS A 447 0.87 -16.76 12.89
CA HIS A 447 -0.59 -16.93 12.70
C HIS A 447 -0.95 -18.12 11.80
N ASN A 448 0.01 -19.02 11.58
CA ASN A 448 -0.16 -20.30 10.89
C ASN A 448 0.63 -21.38 11.65
N ALA A 449 0.38 -22.66 11.34
CA ALA A 449 0.95 -23.77 12.10
C ALA A 449 2.49 -23.79 12.04
N GLU A 450 3.06 -23.54 10.85
CA GLU A 450 4.51 -23.47 10.63
C GLU A 450 5.16 -22.39 11.51
N GLY A 451 4.64 -21.17 11.48
CA GLY A 451 5.17 -20.03 12.22
C GLY A 451 5.01 -20.18 13.72
N VAL A 452 3.86 -20.69 14.20
CA VAL A 452 3.67 -20.96 15.64
C VAL A 452 4.63 -22.04 16.13
N ALA A 453 4.82 -23.12 15.36
CA ALA A 453 5.78 -24.15 15.72
C ALA A 453 7.23 -23.62 15.77
N ALA A 454 7.62 -22.76 14.81
CA ALA A 454 8.93 -22.11 14.82
C ALA A 454 9.11 -21.17 16.02
N LEU A 455 8.08 -20.38 16.34
CA LEU A 455 8.07 -19.46 17.46
C LEU A 455 8.21 -20.18 18.81
N LEU A 456 7.44 -21.25 19.02
CA LEU A 456 7.42 -21.97 20.30
C LEU A 456 8.76 -22.67 20.61
N LYS A 457 9.51 -23.08 19.58
CA LYS A 457 10.87 -23.68 19.73
C LYS A 457 11.89 -22.71 20.36
N GLU A 458 11.63 -21.41 20.35
CA GLU A 458 12.53 -20.41 20.92
C GLU A 458 12.42 -20.29 22.46
N PHE A 459 11.41 -20.92 23.08
CA PHE A 459 11.16 -20.85 24.51
C PHE A 459 11.58 -22.14 25.21
N LYS A 460 12.46 -22.03 26.20
CA LYS A 460 12.83 -23.13 27.10
C LYS A 460 11.80 -23.33 28.21
N GLU A 461 11.32 -22.22 28.76
CA GLU A 461 10.31 -22.17 29.82
C GLU A 461 8.96 -21.73 29.24
N PRO A 462 7.82 -22.33 29.64
CA PRO A 462 6.50 -21.98 29.13
C PRO A 462 6.12 -20.52 29.44
N PRO A 463 5.93 -19.65 28.42
CA PRO A 463 5.52 -18.26 28.65
C PRO A 463 4.04 -18.18 29.08
N VAL A 464 3.64 -17.01 29.60
CA VAL A 464 2.23 -16.62 29.63
C VAL A 464 1.88 -16.05 28.25
N CYS A 465 0.89 -16.59 27.57
CA CYS A 465 0.56 -16.24 26.19
C CYS A 465 -0.67 -15.33 26.11
N VAL A 466 -0.59 -14.26 25.32
CA VAL A 466 -1.72 -13.45 24.85
C VAL A 466 -1.93 -13.76 23.37
N ALA A 467 -3.13 -14.22 23.01
CA ALA A 467 -3.39 -14.63 21.63
C ALA A 467 -4.71 -14.10 21.08
N ALA A 468 -4.69 -13.74 19.80
CA ALA A 468 -5.88 -13.47 18.99
C ALA A 468 -5.70 -14.08 17.60
N PHE A 469 -6.77 -14.62 17.03
CA PHE A 469 -6.74 -15.32 15.73
C PHE A 469 -7.74 -14.69 14.77
N MET A 470 -7.49 -14.79 13.47
CA MET A 470 -8.44 -14.35 12.44
C MET A 470 -9.44 -15.47 12.13
N LYS A 471 -10.68 -15.10 11.77
CA LYS A 471 -11.78 -16.04 11.46
C LYS A 471 -11.46 -17.02 10.32
N ASP A 472 -10.61 -16.62 9.39
CA ASP A 472 -10.20 -17.40 8.22
C ASP A 472 -8.97 -18.29 8.45
N LYS A 473 -8.53 -18.44 9.70
CA LYS A 473 -7.38 -19.28 10.09
C LYS A 473 -7.86 -20.45 10.94
N ASP A 474 -7.01 -21.48 11.04
CA ASP A 474 -7.22 -22.62 11.95
C ASP A 474 -7.04 -22.19 13.41
N ALA A 475 -8.00 -21.42 13.93
CA ALA A 475 -7.95 -20.91 15.29
C ALA A 475 -7.93 -22.05 16.33
N ALA A 476 -8.56 -23.19 16.03
CA ALA A 476 -8.61 -24.34 16.93
C ALA A 476 -7.22 -24.99 17.10
N GLY A 477 -6.56 -25.32 15.99
CA GLY A 477 -5.22 -25.91 16.01
C GLY A 477 -4.18 -24.95 16.59
N LEU A 478 -4.22 -23.68 16.19
CA LEU A 478 -3.28 -22.67 16.68
C LEU A 478 -3.46 -22.37 18.17
N ALA A 479 -4.70 -22.20 18.64
CA ALA A 479 -4.97 -21.95 20.06
C ALA A 479 -4.58 -23.16 20.91
N SER A 480 -4.82 -24.38 20.43
CA SER A 480 -4.42 -25.61 21.14
C SER A 480 -2.89 -25.72 21.23
N ALA A 481 -2.17 -25.42 20.14
CA ALA A 481 -0.71 -25.42 20.15
C ALA A 481 -0.13 -24.39 21.13
N LEU A 482 -0.67 -23.16 21.15
CA LEU A 482 -0.24 -22.14 22.10
C LEU A 482 -0.61 -22.50 23.55
N ALA A 483 -1.80 -23.06 23.79
CA ALA A 483 -2.24 -23.49 25.11
C ALA A 483 -1.31 -24.57 25.69
N SER A 484 -0.96 -25.58 24.89
CA SER A 484 -0.10 -26.69 25.32
C SER A 484 1.34 -26.26 25.62
N ALA A 485 1.80 -25.16 25.01
CA ALA A 485 3.17 -24.66 25.17
C ALA A 485 3.27 -23.43 26.10
N SER A 486 2.18 -23.04 26.76
CA SER A 486 2.14 -21.89 27.67
C SER A 486 1.70 -22.29 29.07
N SER A 487 2.17 -21.57 30.09
CA SER A 487 1.74 -21.77 31.48
C SER A 487 0.33 -21.24 31.71
N ARG A 488 -0.04 -20.18 31.00
CA ARG A 488 -1.37 -19.57 30.95
C ARG A 488 -1.63 -19.01 29.56
N LEU A 489 -2.89 -19.05 29.13
CA LEU A 489 -3.35 -18.46 27.88
C LEU A 489 -4.42 -17.41 28.15
N VAL A 490 -4.23 -16.21 27.64
CA VAL A 490 -5.19 -15.10 27.65
C VAL A 490 -5.63 -14.84 26.21
N LEU A 491 -6.86 -15.23 25.88
CA LEU A 491 -7.46 -14.99 24.58
C LEU A 491 -8.03 -13.56 24.52
N THR A 492 -7.77 -12.87 23.42
CA THR A 492 -8.23 -11.49 23.20
C THR A 492 -8.75 -11.29 21.79
N ARG A 493 -9.28 -10.10 21.50
CA ARG A 493 -9.78 -9.72 20.20
C ARG A 493 -8.91 -8.61 19.64
N SER A 494 -8.27 -8.86 18.49
CA SER A 494 -7.60 -7.79 17.75
C SER A 494 -8.63 -6.76 17.27
N LEU A 495 -8.22 -5.51 17.11
CA LEU A 495 -9.07 -4.44 16.58
C LEU A 495 -9.43 -4.63 15.09
N SER A 496 -8.81 -5.60 14.42
CA SER A 496 -9.17 -6.00 13.05
C SER A 496 -10.59 -6.58 12.97
N TYR A 497 -11.35 -6.18 11.95
CA TYR A 497 -12.70 -6.70 11.67
C TYR A 497 -12.74 -8.22 11.41
N ARG A 498 -11.58 -8.81 11.08
CA ARG A 498 -11.38 -10.25 10.85
C ARG A 498 -11.14 -11.05 12.12
N SER A 499 -10.92 -10.40 13.27
CA SER A 499 -10.64 -11.11 14.52
C SER A 499 -11.78 -12.07 14.86
N ALA A 500 -11.43 -13.31 15.19
CA ALA A 500 -12.36 -14.27 15.77
C ALA A 500 -12.81 -13.78 17.15
N ASP A 501 -13.98 -14.26 17.56
CA ASP A 501 -14.49 -14.03 18.90
C ASP A 501 -13.68 -14.88 19.92
N PRO A 502 -13.02 -14.29 20.93
CA PRO A 502 -12.13 -15.03 21.82
C PRO A 502 -12.86 -16.07 22.67
N GLU A 503 -14.13 -15.86 23.04
CA GLU A 503 -14.92 -16.89 23.74
C GLU A 503 -15.23 -18.09 22.83
N SER A 504 -15.54 -17.82 21.56
CA SER A 504 -15.73 -18.87 20.57
C SER A 504 -14.44 -19.67 20.37
N VAL A 505 -13.27 -19.02 20.31
CA VAL A 505 -11.98 -19.74 20.28
C VAL A 505 -11.75 -20.55 21.56
N ARG A 506 -12.05 -20.00 22.73
CA ARG A 506 -11.91 -20.72 24.01
C ARG A 506 -12.74 -22.00 24.04
N ARG A 507 -13.95 -21.97 23.48
CA ARG A 507 -14.83 -23.15 23.35
C ARG A 507 -14.26 -24.23 22.44
N LEU A 508 -13.36 -23.91 21.52
CA LEU A 508 -12.67 -24.89 20.66
C LEU A 508 -11.52 -25.61 21.38
N LEU A 509 -11.05 -25.08 22.52
CA LEU A 509 -9.96 -25.70 23.28
C LEU A 509 -10.39 -27.01 23.95
N PRO A 510 -9.45 -27.96 24.15
CA PRO A 510 -9.66 -29.14 24.99
C PRO A 510 -10.12 -28.77 26.41
N PRO A 511 -10.89 -29.61 27.12
CA PRO A 511 -11.50 -29.25 28.41
C PRO A 511 -10.55 -28.70 29.47
N ALA A 512 -9.36 -29.28 29.60
CA ALA A 512 -8.35 -28.80 30.56
C ALA A 512 -7.81 -27.41 30.19
N ALA A 513 -7.40 -27.21 28.92
CA ALA A 513 -6.93 -25.94 28.41
C ALA A 513 -8.04 -24.86 28.45
N ARG A 514 -9.30 -25.23 28.17
CA ARG A 514 -10.46 -24.35 28.24
C ARG A 514 -10.69 -23.78 29.64
N ARG A 515 -10.49 -24.59 30.69
CA ARG A 515 -10.60 -24.17 32.10
C ARG A 515 -9.43 -23.28 32.52
N ALA A 516 -8.24 -23.53 31.97
CA ALA A 516 -7.03 -22.77 32.30
C ALA A 516 -6.90 -21.44 31.53
N ALA A 517 -7.58 -21.32 30.38
CA ALA A 517 -7.54 -20.13 29.53
C ALA A 517 -8.50 -19.03 30.03
N GLU A 518 -8.02 -17.79 29.97
CA GLU A 518 -8.79 -16.60 30.31
C GLU A 518 -9.18 -15.81 29.05
N VAL A 519 -10.23 -14.99 29.13
CA VAL A 519 -10.64 -14.09 28.05
C VAL A 519 -10.61 -12.65 28.53
N ALA A 520 -9.93 -11.80 27.75
CA ALA A 520 -9.97 -10.36 27.91
C ALA A 520 -10.14 -9.75 26.51
N ALA A 521 -11.34 -9.29 26.18
CA ALA A 521 -11.66 -8.88 24.81
C ALA A 521 -10.81 -7.69 24.30
N ASP A 522 -10.38 -6.80 25.19
CA ASP A 522 -9.50 -5.68 24.84
C ASP A 522 -8.01 -6.09 24.89
N PRO A 523 -7.21 -5.86 23.83
CA PRO A 523 -5.79 -6.22 23.78
C PRO A 523 -4.96 -5.66 24.93
N ALA A 524 -5.19 -4.40 25.33
CA ALA A 524 -4.43 -3.76 26.39
C ALA A 524 -4.76 -4.35 27.78
N LYS A 525 -6.04 -4.69 28.02
CA LYS A 525 -6.45 -5.46 29.21
C LYS A 525 -5.84 -6.87 29.20
N ALA A 526 -5.80 -7.54 28.05
CA ALA A 526 -5.22 -8.87 27.92
C ALA A 526 -3.71 -8.88 28.23
N LEU A 527 -2.96 -7.90 27.71
CA LEU A 527 -1.54 -7.74 28.04
C LEU A 527 -1.33 -7.48 29.53
N ARG A 528 -2.08 -6.55 30.13
CA ARG A 528 -2.01 -6.29 31.58
C ARG A 528 -2.30 -7.54 32.40
N ARG A 529 -3.31 -8.32 32.00
CA ARG A 529 -3.62 -9.58 32.68
C ARG A 529 -2.48 -10.59 32.58
N ALA A 530 -1.89 -10.74 31.40
CA ALA A 530 -0.73 -11.61 31.21
C ALA A 530 0.49 -11.16 32.02
N LEU A 531 0.74 -9.86 32.15
CA LEU A 531 1.79 -9.31 33.01
C LEU A 531 1.54 -9.64 34.48
N CYS A 532 0.29 -9.57 34.96
CA CYS A 532 -0.05 -9.98 36.33
C CYS A 532 0.18 -11.48 36.58
N LEU A 533 -0.09 -12.32 35.57
CA LEU A 533 0.08 -13.78 35.66
C LEU A 533 1.55 -14.22 35.56
N ALA A 534 2.37 -13.49 34.82
CA ALA A 534 3.79 -13.81 34.67
C ALA A 534 4.55 -13.44 35.96
N PRO A 535 5.43 -14.31 36.49
CA PRO A 535 6.31 -13.95 37.60
C PRO A 535 7.28 -12.85 37.18
N ARG A 536 7.88 -12.13 38.15
CA ARG A 536 8.99 -11.21 37.87
C ARG A 536 10.14 -11.97 37.19
N GLY A 537 10.73 -11.38 36.16
CA GLY A 537 11.71 -12.08 35.33
C GLY A 537 11.14 -13.23 34.50
N GLY A 538 9.81 -13.43 34.48
CA GLY A 538 9.12 -14.35 33.58
C GLY A 538 8.94 -13.78 32.17
N THR A 539 8.35 -14.59 31.28
CA THR A 539 8.14 -14.23 29.87
C THR A 539 6.66 -14.18 29.53
N VAL A 540 6.23 -13.09 28.89
CA VAL A 540 4.93 -12.95 28.22
C VAL A 540 5.15 -13.04 26.72
N LEU A 541 4.35 -13.87 26.04
CA LEU A 541 4.33 -13.99 24.59
C LEU A 541 3.04 -13.38 24.05
N VAL A 542 3.12 -12.49 23.06
CA VAL A 542 1.99 -12.01 22.27
C VAL A 542 2.08 -12.65 20.88
N ALA A 543 1.06 -13.42 20.49
CA ALA A 543 1.07 -14.19 19.24
C ALA A 543 -0.33 -14.38 18.62
N GLY A 544 -0.41 -15.11 17.51
CA GLY A 544 -1.66 -15.51 16.85
C GLY A 544 -2.08 -14.61 15.69
N SER A 545 -1.59 -13.37 15.63
CA SER A 545 -1.87 -12.44 14.54
C SER A 545 -0.85 -11.30 14.48
N LEU A 546 -0.52 -10.84 13.27
CA LEU A 546 0.24 -9.61 13.09
C LEU A 546 -0.57 -8.36 13.50
N TYR A 547 -1.91 -8.40 13.37
CA TYR A 547 -2.78 -7.33 13.87
C TYR A 547 -2.78 -7.29 15.41
N LEU A 548 -2.74 -8.47 16.04
CA LEU A 548 -2.21 -8.76 17.38
C LEU A 548 -1.06 -7.83 17.79
N ALA A 549 0.07 -8.06 17.13
CA ALA A 549 1.30 -7.33 17.38
C ALA A 549 1.12 -5.83 17.21
N GLY A 550 0.39 -5.39 16.17
CA GLY A 550 0.09 -3.97 15.93
C GLY A 550 -0.69 -3.32 17.06
N ASP A 551 -1.77 -3.96 17.52
CA ASP A 551 -2.61 -3.46 18.62
C ASP A 551 -1.80 -3.23 19.90
N ILE A 552 -0.96 -4.20 20.26
CA ILE A 552 -0.10 -4.12 21.44
C ILE A 552 0.97 -3.04 21.28
N LEU A 553 1.72 -3.05 20.19
CA LEU A 553 2.83 -2.11 19.99
C LEU A 553 2.35 -0.66 19.85
N ALA A 554 1.23 -0.44 19.16
CA ALA A 554 0.61 0.89 19.08
C ALA A 554 0.09 1.34 20.45
N GLY A 555 -0.59 0.45 21.19
CA GLY A 555 -1.13 0.74 22.52
C GLY A 555 -0.05 1.13 23.52
N LEU A 556 1.10 0.44 23.51
CA LEU A 556 2.27 0.80 24.33
C LEU A 556 2.84 2.19 23.97
N GLY A 557 2.64 2.65 22.74
CA GLY A 557 3.01 3.99 22.29
C GLY A 557 1.91 5.04 22.46
N GLY A 558 0.81 4.74 23.16
CA GLY A 558 -0.31 5.66 23.36
C GLY A 558 -1.15 5.91 22.10
N ARG A 559 -1.12 5.01 21.12
CA ARG A 559 -1.83 5.11 19.85
C ARG A 559 -2.74 3.92 19.61
N ARG A 560 -3.68 4.06 18.68
CA ARG A 560 -4.50 2.96 18.18
C ARG A 560 -3.96 2.48 16.84
N ALA A 561 -3.85 1.17 16.66
CA ALA A 561 -3.47 0.60 15.37
C ALA A 561 -4.61 0.74 14.36
N PHE A 562 -4.26 1.03 13.11
CA PHE A 562 -5.17 1.02 11.97
C PHE A 562 -5.06 -0.32 11.25
N HIS A 563 -6.20 -1.00 11.02
CA HIS A 563 -6.26 -2.29 10.31
C HIS A 563 -7.23 -2.20 9.13
N PRO A 564 -6.75 -2.16 7.88
CA PRO A 564 -7.59 -1.93 6.71
C PRO A 564 -8.45 -3.15 6.34
N ARG A 565 -9.55 -2.88 5.63
CA ARG A 565 -10.43 -3.91 5.04
C ARG A 565 -9.90 -4.40 3.70
N GLU A 566 -8.70 -4.97 3.71
CA GLU A 566 -7.94 -5.24 2.47
C GLU A 566 -8.06 -6.67 1.92
N MET A 567 -8.63 -7.61 2.68
CA MET A 567 -8.65 -9.03 2.28
C MET A 567 -9.75 -9.34 1.28
N LEU A 568 -9.39 -10.13 0.26
CA LEU A 568 -10.34 -10.67 -0.71
C LEU A 568 -11.42 -11.49 -0.01
N VAL A 569 -12.68 -11.14 -0.29
CA VAL A 569 -13.86 -11.89 0.17
C VAL A 569 -14.52 -12.58 -1.02
N LYS A 570 -14.91 -13.84 -0.86
CA LYS A 570 -15.85 -14.46 -1.81
C LYS A 570 -17.19 -13.74 -1.62
N THR A 571 -17.78 -13.25 -2.71
CA THR A 571 -19.18 -12.81 -2.66
C THR A 571 -20.02 -13.99 -2.19
N ALA A 572 -20.84 -13.78 -1.16
CA ALA A 572 -21.89 -14.73 -0.83
C ALA A 572 -22.75 -14.91 -2.09
N LYS A 573 -23.00 -16.17 -2.48
CA LYS A 573 -23.95 -16.48 -3.54
C LYS A 573 -25.35 -16.08 -3.10
#